data_AF-A0A7V7WY33-F1
#
_entry.id   AF-A0A7V7WY33-F1
#
_cell.length_a   1.000
_cell.length_b   1.000
_cell.length_c   1.000
_cell.angle_alpha   90.00
_cell.angle_beta   90.00
_cell.angle_gamma   90.00
#
_symmetry.space_group_name_H-M   'P 1'
#
loop_
_entity.id
_entity.type
_entity.pdbx_description
1 polymer ?
#
loop_
_entity_poly.entity_id
_entity_poly.type
_entity_poly.pdbx_seq_one_letter_code
_entity_poly.pdbx_strand_id
1 'polypeptide(L)'
;MTTSLARRSVVLAFGLAGAADAAAQACDCKDVIDLQARYCQAKAAVREWDRLINWSTGRVERNQTIERYTVTGKSEVEQCVDEAIGMVRNEFTGNGSSKISTPKMSAETDNSNCNVKVNAPTACLREVLGKHEQLHQNVCQKVKSGDPTGGKDFGYVQNFIVRNVNWRLAYSLTSYMVEEHSAYSAEMADTLKKLEQLSKRCPSAPFERKTPKGMVLSLTHCPSPDPEGYRKQRQCKRL
;
A
#
# COMPACT_ATOMS: atom_id res chain seq x y z
N MET A 1 -8.15 -5.82 -74.02
CA MET A 1 -8.48 -6.97 -73.14
C MET A 1 -8.05 -6.59 -71.73
N THR A 2 -9.01 -6.25 -70.88
CA THR A 2 -8.82 -5.71 -69.53
C THR A 2 -9.16 -6.81 -68.51
N THR A 3 -8.17 -7.28 -67.75
CA THR A 3 -8.40 -8.19 -66.62
C THR A 3 -8.25 -7.42 -65.31
N SER A 4 -9.39 -7.25 -64.64
CA SER A 4 -9.59 -6.66 -63.32
C SER A 4 -9.23 -7.68 -62.23
N LEU A 5 -8.34 -7.32 -61.31
CA LEU A 5 -8.05 -8.09 -60.09
C LEU A 5 -8.84 -7.48 -58.93
N ALA A 6 -9.92 -8.17 -58.56
CA ALA A 6 -10.79 -7.81 -57.45
C ALA A 6 -10.08 -7.99 -56.09
N ARG A 7 -9.98 -6.91 -55.33
CA ARG A 7 -9.62 -6.92 -53.89
C ARG A 7 -10.73 -7.60 -53.09
N ARG A 8 -10.43 -8.75 -52.49
CA ARG A 8 -11.26 -9.35 -51.44
C ARG A 8 -10.89 -8.74 -50.09
N SER A 9 -11.72 -7.83 -49.59
CA SER A 9 -11.66 -7.37 -48.20
C SER A 9 -12.38 -8.40 -47.32
N VAL A 10 -11.62 -9.13 -46.49
CA VAL A 10 -12.17 -9.93 -45.40
C VAL A 10 -12.37 -8.97 -44.22
N VAL A 11 -13.61 -8.61 -43.93
CA VAL A 11 -13.98 -7.90 -42.70
C VAL A 11 -14.17 -8.95 -41.61
N LEU A 12 -13.14 -9.14 -40.78
CA LEU A 12 -13.26 -9.85 -39.51
C LEU A 12 -13.97 -8.93 -38.50
N ALA A 13 -15.27 -9.14 -38.34
CA ALA A 13 -16.04 -8.58 -37.24
C ALA A 13 -15.64 -9.29 -35.94
N PHE A 14 -14.63 -8.76 -35.25
CA PHE A 14 -14.39 -9.11 -33.85
C PHE A 14 -15.52 -8.51 -33.03
N GLY A 15 -16.46 -9.37 -32.64
CA GLY A 15 -17.41 -9.07 -31.59
C GLY A 15 -16.63 -8.73 -30.32
N LEU A 16 -16.65 -7.46 -29.94
CA LEU A 16 -16.27 -6.98 -28.63
C LEU A 16 -17.28 -7.55 -27.63
N ALA A 17 -17.01 -8.78 -27.17
CA ALA A 17 -17.57 -9.29 -25.94
C ALA A 17 -17.25 -8.28 -24.84
N GLY A 18 -18.30 -7.72 -24.25
CA GLY A 18 -18.21 -6.63 -23.29
C GLY A 18 -17.22 -6.97 -22.19
N ALA A 19 -16.19 -6.14 -22.07
CA ALA A 19 -15.62 -5.87 -20.77
C ALA A 19 -16.77 -5.28 -19.94
N ALA A 20 -17.40 -6.12 -19.14
CA ALA A 20 -18.10 -5.63 -17.97
C ALA A 20 -17.00 -5.01 -17.09
N ASP A 21 -16.69 -3.73 -17.36
CA ASP A 21 -16.05 -2.87 -16.40
C ASP A 21 -16.86 -3.05 -15.12
N ALA A 22 -16.25 -3.74 -14.15
CA ALA A 22 -16.73 -3.71 -12.78
C ALA A 22 -16.67 -2.22 -12.40
N ALA A 23 -17.79 -1.52 -12.60
CA ALA A 23 -17.92 -0.12 -12.28
C ALA A 23 -17.43 0.00 -10.84
N ALA A 24 -16.29 0.66 -10.66
CA ALA A 24 -15.74 0.92 -9.34
C ALA A 24 -16.86 1.56 -8.54
N GLN A 25 -17.45 0.80 -7.62
CA GLN A 25 -18.56 1.29 -6.83
C GLN A 25 -18.01 2.48 -6.06
N ALA A 26 -18.50 3.66 -6.43
CA ALA A 26 -18.02 4.91 -5.88
C ALA A 26 -18.14 4.83 -4.36
N CYS A 27 -17.07 5.22 -3.66
CA CYS A 27 -17.06 5.31 -2.19
C CYS A 27 -18.28 6.11 -1.71
N ASP A 28 -18.76 5.87 -0.51
CA ASP A 28 -19.90 6.60 0.07
C ASP A 28 -19.58 7.13 1.48
N CYS A 29 -20.54 7.83 2.08
CA CYS A 29 -20.30 8.47 3.38
C CYS A 29 -20.15 7.49 4.54
N LYS A 30 -20.58 6.22 4.39
CA LYS A 30 -20.33 5.20 5.42
C LYS A 30 -18.89 4.69 5.36
N ASP A 31 -18.21 4.79 4.22
CA ASP A 31 -16.80 4.40 4.04
C ASP A 31 -15.80 5.33 4.75
N VAL A 32 -16.21 6.52 5.20
CA VAL A 32 -15.29 7.55 5.73
C VAL A 32 -14.49 7.04 6.93
N ILE A 33 -15.17 6.39 7.87
CA ILE A 33 -14.54 5.86 9.09
C ILE A 33 -13.52 4.77 8.73
N ASP A 34 -13.90 3.87 7.83
CA ASP A 34 -13.07 2.76 7.38
C ASP A 34 -11.82 3.25 6.62
N LEU A 35 -11.99 4.21 5.71
CA LEU A 35 -10.89 4.84 4.99
C LEU A 35 -9.97 5.62 5.92
N GLN A 36 -10.50 6.30 6.92
CA GLN A 36 -9.69 7.04 7.88
C GLN A 36 -8.86 6.10 8.74
N ALA A 37 -9.46 5.00 9.22
CA ALA A 37 -8.73 3.98 9.95
C ALA A 37 -7.63 3.37 9.06
N ARG A 38 -7.94 3.04 7.80
CA ARG A 38 -6.95 2.50 6.86
C ARG A 38 -5.82 3.48 6.55
N TYR A 39 -6.14 4.76 6.35
CA TYR A 39 -5.13 5.82 6.17
C TYR A 39 -4.16 5.86 7.34
N CYS A 40 -4.65 5.76 8.58
CA CYS A 40 -3.80 5.76 9.75
C CYS A 40 -2.95 4.48 9.87
N GLN A 41 -3.49 3.32 9.48
CA GLN A 41 -2.73 2.07 9.39
C GLN A 41 -1.60 2.17 8.35
N ALA A 42 -1.92 2.63 7.13
CA ALA A 42 -0.94 2.82 6.06
C ALA A 42 0.15 3.81 6.47
N LYS A 43 -0.22 4.91 7.13
CA LYS A 43 0.73 5.88 7.66
C LYS A 43 1.65 5.30 8.74
N ALA A 44 1.13 4.43 9.61
CA ALA A 44 1.93 3.72 10.60
C ALA A 44 2.90 2.74 9.93
N ALA A 45 2.44 2.02 8.90
CA ALA A 45 3.26 1.12 8.12
C ALA A 45 4.40 1.86 7.40
N VAL A 46 4.12 2.95 6.68
CA VAL A 46 5.13 3.80 6.03
C VAL A 46 6.22 4.23 7.01
N ARG A 47 5.83 4.73 8.19
CA ARG A 47 6.79 5.15 9.23
C ARG A 47 7.65 4.00 9.74
N GLU A 48 7.07 2.82 9.91
CA GLU A 48 7.81 1.65 10.38
C GLU A 48 8.76 1.14 9.29
N TRP A 49 8.32 1.09 8.03
CA TRP A 49 9.18 0.76 6.91
C TRP A 49 10.32 1.75 6.75
N ASP A 50 10.08 3.06 6.86
CA ASP A 50 11.14 4.09 6.87
C ASP A 50 12.21 3.79 7.93
N ARG A 51 11.78 3.45 9.15
CA ARG A 51 12.68 3.11 10.25
C ARG A 51 13.52 1.87 9.93
N LEU A 52 12.89 0.81 9.42
CA LEU A 52 13.55 -0.46 9.09
C LEU A 52 14.50 -0.33 7.89
N ILE A 53 14.09 0.43 6.86
CA ILE A 53 14.93 0.78 5.72
C ILE A 53 16.17 1.53 6.19
N ASN A 54 16.01 2.59 7.00
CA ASN A 54 17.14 3.36 7.54
C ASN A 54 18.07 2.52 8.41
N TRP A 55 17.52 1.61 9.23
CA TRP A 55 18.33 0.67 9.98
C TRP A 55 19.14 -0.26 9.07
N SER A 56 18.49 -0.84 8.07
CA SER A 56 19.09 -1.79 7.13
C SER A 56 20.17 -1.14 6.28
N THR A 57 19.92 0.04 5.73
CA THR A 57 20.89 0.81 4.94
C THR A 57 22.08 1.24 5.79
N GLY A 58 21.85 1.70 7.03
CA GLY A 58 22.92 2.01 7.97
C GLY A 58 23.79 0.79 8.33
N ARG A 59 23.24 -0.43 8.33
CA ARG A 59 24.04 -1.66 8.48
C ARG A 59 24.86 -1.97 7.24
N VAL A 60 24.30 -1.79 6.05
CA VAL A 60 25.04 -1.95 4.79
C VAL A 60 26.23 -0.99 4.74
N GLU A 61 26.03 0.27 5.12
CA GLU A 61 27.08 1.29 5.17
C GLU A 61 28.19 0.94 6.17
N ARG A 62 27.83 0.49 7.39
CA ARG A 62 28.80 0.17 8.45
C ARG A 62 29.55 -1.15 8.21
N ASN A 63 28.86 -2.19 7.77
CA ASN A 63 29.37 -3.56 7.77
C ASN A 63 29.63 -4.10 6.36
N GLN A 64 29.34 -3.34 5.31
CA GLN A 64 29.43 -3.76 3.89
C GLN A 64 28.69 -5.07 3.58
N THR A 65 27.72 -5.45 4.42
CA THR A 65 26.93 -6.67 4.27
C THR A 65 25.52 -6.32 3.85
N ILE A 66 25.09 -6.89 2.72
CA ILE A 66 23.71 -6.83 2.25
C ILE A 66 22.95 -8.02 2.84
N GLU A 67 21.89 -7.74 3.58
CA GLU A 67 21.02 -8.78 4.11
C GLU A 67 20.21 -9.40 2.97
N ARG A 68 20.40 -10.71 2.78
CA ARG A 68 19.67 -11.46 1.76
C ARG A 68 18.20 -11.59 2.17
N TYR A 69 17.32 -11.54 1.19
CA TYR A 69 15.93 -11.90 1.41
C TYR A 69 15.83 -13.36 1.88
N THR A 70 15.19 -13.58 3.03
CA THR A 70 14.89 -14.90 3.59
C THR A 70 13.47 -14.90 4.14
N VAL A 71 12.84 -16.07 4.23
CA VAL A 71 11.49 -16.19 4.82
C VAL A 71 11.47 -15.67 6.27
N THR A 72 12.52 -15.98 7.04
CA THR A 72 12.66 -15.51 8.43
C THR A 72 12.81 -14.00 8.49
N GLY A 73 13.74 -13.41 7.72
CA GLY A 73 13.95 -11.96 7.72
C GLY A 73 12.70 -11.20 7.24
N LYS A 74 11.98 -11.73 6.25
CA LYS A 74 10.69 -11.19 5.79
C LYS A 74 9.66 -11.18 6.94
N SER A 75 9.47 -12.32 7.59
CA SER A 75 8.52 -12.46 8.70
C SER A 75 8.86 -11.54 9.87
N GLU A 76 10.15 -11.34 10.17
CA GLU A 76 10.58 -10.44 11.25
C GLU A 76 10.23 -8.98 10.95
N VAL A 77 10.51 -8.50 9.73
CA VAL A 77 10.19 -7.11 9.37
C VAL A 77 8.69 -6.88 9.19
N GLU A 78 7.94 -7.86 8.66
CA GLU A 78 6.48 -7.84 8.60
C GLU A 78 5.88 -7.75 10.00
N GLN A 79 6.40 -8.53 10.96
CA GLN A 79 5.94 -8.47 12.35
C GLN A 79 6.12 -7.07 12.96
N CYS A 80 7.24 -6.38 12.70
CA CYS A 80 7.46 -5.02 13.18
C CYS A 80 6.38 -4.05 12.69
N VAL A 81 6.02 -4.18 11.41
CA VAL A 81 5.02 -3.34 10.74
C VAL A 81 3.62 -3.66 11.24
N ASP A 82 3.31 -4.95 11.43
CA ASP A 82 2.05 -5.40 12.04
C ASP A 82 1.88 -4.90 13.47
N GLU A 83 2.96 -4.86 14.27
CA GLU A 83 2.95 -4.25 15.60
C GLU A 83 2.61 -2.75 15.50
N ALA A 84 3.22 -2.01 14.58
CA ALA A 84 2.97 -0.59 14.37
C ALA A 84 1.52 -0.30 13.92
N ILE A 85 1.02 -1.07 12.95
CA ILE A 85 -0.37 -1.03 12.50
C ILE A 85 -1.32 -1.39 13.65
N GLY A 86 -0.97 -2.42 14.42
CA GLY A 86 -1.73 -2.92 15.56
C GLY A 86 -1.93 -1.88 16.66
N MET A 87 -0.91 -1.06 16.96
CA MET A 87 -1.01 0.03 17.94
C MET A 87 -2.06 1.07 17.54
N VAL A 88 -2.01 1.50 16.28
CA VAL A 88 -2.98 2.45 15.73
C VAL A 88 -4.38 1.83 15.72
N ARG A 89 -4.50 0.55 15.33
CA ARG A 89 -5.77 -0.19 15.35
C ARG A 89 -6.36 -0.29 16.77
N ASN A 90 -5.53 -0.55 17.78
CA ASN A 90 -6.00 -0.74 19.15
C ASN A 90 -6.49 0.56 19.80
N GLU A 91 -5.93 1.72 19.45
CA GLU A 91 -6.45 3.01 19.92
C GLU A 91 -7.85 3.33 19.36
N PHE A 92 -8.21 2.80 18.19
CA PHE A 92 -9.59 2.81 17.69
C PHE A 92 -10.53 1.85 18.45
N THR A 93 -10.02 1.04 19.40
CA THR A 93 -10.80 0.04 20.15
C THR A 93 -10.82 0.23 21.69
N GLY A 94 -10.08 1.21 22.23
CA GLY A 94 -9.98 1.51 23.67
C GLY A 94 -11.07 2.44 24.24
N ASN A 95 -11.21 2.47 25.58
CA ASN A 95 -12.32 2.95 26.46
C ASN A 95 -12.90 4.38 26.27
N GLY A 96 -13.22 4.80 25.06
CA GLY A 96 -14.10 5.92 24.75
C GLY A 96 -15.23 5.44 23.84
N SER A 97 -16.39 6.09 23.88
CA SER A 97 -17.65 5.77 23.19
C SER A 97 -17.61 5.78 21.64
N SER A 98 -16.45 5.58 21.03
CA SER A 98 -16.24 5.55 19.57
C SER A 98 -15.32 4.39 19.20
N LYS A 99 -15.70 3.16 19.59
CA LYS A 99 -15.03 1.94 19.14
C LYS A 99 -15.28 1.78 17.63
N ILE A 100 -14.27 2.03 16.82
CA ILE A 100 -14.31 1.71 15.39
C ILE A 100 -13.77 0.29 15.26
N SER A 101 -14.68 -0.68 15.22
CA SER A 101 -14.35 -2.05 14.86
C SER A 101 -13.89 -2.03 13.40
N THR A 102 -12.58 -2.02 13.18
CA THR A 102 -12.04 -2.19 11.82
C THR A 102 -12.20 -3.67 11.44
N PRO A 103 -12.90 -3.99 10.34
CA PRO A 103 -13.03 -5.37 9.89
C PRO A 103 -11.64 -5.97 9.63
N LYS A 104 -11.47 -7.27 9.85
CA LYS A 104 -10.27 -7.97 9.37
C LYS A 104 -10.30 -7.94 7.84
N MET A 105 -9.44 -7.14 7.25
CA MET A 105 -9.21 -7.04 5.82
C MET A 105 -7.86 -7.68 5.49
N SER A 106 -7.77 -8.30 4.31
CA SER A 106 -6.55 -8.91 3.82
C SER A 106 -6.40 -8.64 2.33
N ALA A 107 -5.17 -8.41 1.90
CA ALA A 107 -4.83 -8.26 0.50
C ALA A 107 -3.54 -9.06 0.29
N GLU A 108 -3.47 -9.82 -0.79
CA GLU A 108 -2.28 -10.60 -1.14
C GLU A 108 -2.14 -10.72 -2.66
N THR A 109 -0.88 -10.75 -3.10
CA THR A 109 -0.49 -11.12 -4.45
C THR A 109 0.15 -12.50 -4.41
N ASP A 110 -0.43 -13.45 -5.11
CA ASP A 110 0.10 -14.81 -5.22
C ASP A 110 1.32 -14.81 -6.14
N ASN A 111 2.51 -14.97 -5.56
CA ASN A 111 3.77 -14.97 -6.30
C ASN A 111 3.83 -16.06 -7.40
N SER A 112 3.06 -17.16 -7.29
CA SER A 112 3.09 -18.26 -8.26
C SER A 112 2.37 -17.95 -9.58
N ASN A 113 1.35 -17.09 -9.56
CA ASN A 113 0.55 -16.72 -10.75
C ASN A 113 0.34 -15.19 -10.92
N CYS A 114 0.89 -14.38 -10.01
CA CYS A 114 0.70 -12.93 -9.93
C CYS A 114 -0.76 -12.49 -9.81
N ASN A 115 -1.64 -13.35 -9.28
CA ASN A 115 -3.04 -13.00 -9.07
C ASN A 115 -3.21 -12.25 -7.76
N VAL A 116 -4.00 -11.18 -7.81
CA VAL A 116 -4.35 -10.36 -6.64
C VAL A 116 -5.62 -10.90 -6.02
N LYS A 117 -5.63 -11.05 -4.70
CA LYS A 117 -6.82 -11.34 -3.91
C LYS A 117 -7.00 -10.26 -2.85
N VAL A 118 -8.18 -9.64 -2.83
CA VAL A 118 -8.52 -8.60 -1.86
C VAL A 118 -9.81 -8.97 -1.15
N ASN A 119 -9.73 -9.14 0.17
CA ASN A 119 -10.87 -9.29 1.05
C ASN A 119 -11.06 -8.00 1.86
N ALA A 120 -12.11 -7.25 1.50
CA ALA A 120 -12.44 -5.99 2.12
C ALA A 120 -13.96 -5.87 2.33
N PRO A 121 -14.40 -5.23 3.44
CA PRO A 121 -15.80 -5.10 3.81
C PRO A 121 -16.57 -4.17 2.87
N THR A 122 -15.90 -3.21 2.24
CA THR A 122 -16.53 -2.25 1.33
C THR A 122 -15.81 -2.22 -0.02
N ALA A 123 -16.53 -1.81 -1.07
CA ALA A 123 -15.95 -1.67 -2.40
C ALA A 123 -14.84 -0.60 -2.43
N CYS A 124 -15.01 0.47 -1.64
CA CYS A 124 -14.01 1.53 -1.54
C CYS A 124 -12.69 1.03 -0.93
N LEU A 125 -12.76 0.28 0.17
CA LEU A 125 -11.57 -0.36 0.75
C LEU A 125 -10.96 -1.40 -0.19
N ARG A 126 -11.79 -2.15 -0.92
CA ARG A 126 -11.31 -3.11 -1.92
C ARG A 126 -10.49 -2.44 -3.00
N GLU A 127 -10.88 -1.26 -3.46
CA GLU A 127 -10.12 -0.51 -4.47
C GLU A 127 -8.79 0.00 -3.90
N VAL A 128 -8.79 0.56 -2.69
CA VAL A 128 -7.58 1.05 -2.02
C VAL A 128 -6.56 -0.07 -1.84
N LEU A 129 -6.99 -1.20 -1.28
CA LEU A 129 -6.15 -2.39 -1.13
C LEU A 129 -5.77 -3.01 -2.48
N GLY A 130 -6.66 -2.95 -3.47
CA GLY A 130 -6.38 -3.42 -4.82
C GLY A 130 -5.23 -2.65 -5.48
N LYS A 131 -5.11 -1.33 -5.26
CA LYS A 131 -3.98 -0.54 -5.76
C LYS A 131 -2.66 -0.87 -5.06
N HIS A 132 -2.70 -1.18 -3.77
CA HIS A 132 -1.55 -1.70 -3.03
C HIS A 132 -1.03 -2.97 -3.70
N GLU A 133 -1.92 -3.96 -3.87
CA GLU A 133 -1.57 -5.23 -4.49
C GLU A 133 -1.22 -5.12 -5.98
N GLN A 134 -1.77 -4.14 -6.68
CA GLN A 134 -1.41 -3.91 -8.08
C GLN A 134 0.08 -3.55 -8.24
N LEU A 135 0.70 -2.92 -7.23
CA LEU A 135 2.15 -2.68 -7.22
C LEU A 135 2.90 -4.02 -7.15
N HIS A 136 2.54 -4.90 -6.21
CA HIS A 136 3.13 -6.24 -6.08
C HIS A 136 2.89 -7.10 -7.32
N GLN A 137 1.70 -7.03 -7.92
CA GLN A 137 1.36 -7.73 -9.15
C GLN A 137 2.26 -7.28 -10.30
N ASN A 138 2.47 -5.97 -10.47
CA ASN A 138 3.35 -5.44 -11.51
C ASN A 138 4.80 -5.93 -11.33
N VAL A 139 5.30 -5.94 -10.09
CA VAL A 139 6.62 -6.49 -9.74
C VAL A 139 6.69 -7.98 -10.09
N CYS A 140 5.72 -8.77 -9.63
CA CYS A 140 5.63 -10.20 -9.91
C CYS A 140 5.63 -10.50 -11.42
N GLN A 141 4.85 -9.75 -12.20
CA GLN A 141 4.77 -9.91 -13.65
C GLN A 141 6.09 -9.58 -14.34
N LYS A 142 6.76 -8.49 -13.95
CA LYS A 142 8.08 -8.13 -14.50
C LYS A 142 9.14 -9.18 -14.15
N VAL A 143 9.14 -9.70 -12.92
CA VAL A 143 10.08 -10.78 -12.53
C VAL A 143 9.85 -12.04 -13.39
N LYS A 144 8.58 -12.42 -13.62
CA LYS A 144 8.26 -13.59 -14.44
C LYS A 144 8.54 -13.43 -15.92
N SER A 145 8.43 -12.22 -16.46
CA SER A 145 8.78 -11.95 -17.86
C SER A 145 10.28 -11.95 -18.11
N GLY A 146 11.10 -12.12 -17.06
CA GLY A 146 12.56 -12.05 -17.16
C GLY A 146 13.08 -10.63 -17.36
N ASP A 147 12.25 -9.62 -17.07
CA ASP A 147 12.67 -8.22 -17.15
C ASP A 147 13.79 -7.95 -16.14
N PRO A 148 15.00 -7.52 -16.58
CA PRO A 148 16.12 -7.24 -15.70
C PRO A 148 15.86 -6.06 -14.74
N THR A 149 14.76 -5.31 -14.94
CA THR A 149 14.27 -4.24 -14.08
C THR A 149 13.14 -4.69 -13.13
N GLY A 150 12.68 -5.94 -13.24
CA GLY A 150 11.50 -6.42 -12.52
C GLY A 150 11.56 -6.39 -10.99
N GLY A 151 12.75 -6.27 -10.41
CA GLY A 151 12.95 -6.00 -8.97
C GLY A 151 13.68 -4.68 -8.67
N LYS A 152 13.82 -3.78 -9.65
CA LYS A 152 14.64 -2.55 -9.56
C LYS A 152 13.85 -1.24 -9.66
N ASP A 153 12.57 -1.32 -10.02
CA ASP A 153 11.80 -0.17 -10.51
C ASP A 153 10.75 0.29 -9.50
N PHE A 154 11.19 0.53 -8.26
CA PHE A 154 10.36 1.19 -7.23
C PHE A 154 10.51 2.70 -7.39
N GLY A 155 9.73 3.24 -8.33
CA GLY A 155 9.67 4.66 -8.63
C GLY A 155 9.43 5.52 -7.38
N TYR A 156 10.26 6.55 -7.25
CA TYR A 156 10.07 7.79 -6.50
C TYR A 156 10.59 8.01 -5.06
N VAL A 157 11.15 7.03 -4.32
CA VAL A 157 11.69 7.34 -2.96
C VAL A 157 13.19 7.03 -2.76
N GLN A 158 13.86 6.30 -3.67
CA GLN A 158 15.27 5.92 -3.46
C GLN A 158 16.21 6.15 -4.65
N ASN A 159 16.08 7.28 -5.35
CA ASN A 159 17.09 7.65 -6.36
C ASN A 159 18.50 7.87 -5.76
N PHE A 160 18.66 7.95 -4.44
CA PHE A 160 19.97 8.05 -3.78
C PHE A 160 20.54 6.69 -3.34
N ILE A 161 19.70 5.74 -2.89
CA ILE A 161 20.15 4.45 -2.35
C ILE A 161 20.35 3.42 -3.47
N VAL A 162 19.58 3.47 -4.57
CA VAL A 162 19.68 2.47 -5.64
C VAL A 162 20.73 2.85 -6.71
N ARG A 163 21.06 4.15 -6.88
CA ARG A 163 22.02 4.58 -7.93
C ARG A 163 23.48 4.22 -7.65
N ASN A 164 23.87 4.07 -6.38
CA ASN A 164 25.26 3.75 -6.00
C ASN A 164 25.44 2.36 -5.39
N VAL A 165 24.36 1.65 -5.08
CA VAL A 165 24.42 0.39 -4.33
C VAL A 165 23.92 -0.76 -5.21
N ASN A 166 24.90 -1.41 -5.84
CA ASN A 166 24.94 -2.78 -6.38
C ASN A 166 23.60 -3.49 -6.67
N TRP A 167 23.45 -4.02 -7.90
CA TRP A 167 22.35 -4.89 -8.36
C TRP A 167 22.03 -6.07 -7.42
N ARG A 168 22.96 -6.43 -6.53
CA ARG A 168 22.80 -7.39 -5.42
C ARG A 168 21.67 -7.03 -4.44
N LEU A 169 21.19 -5.78 -4.44
CA LEU A 169 20.00 -5.40 -3.66
C LEU A 169 18.69 -5.92 -4.25
N ALA A 170 18.61 -6.26 -5.55
CA ALA A 170 17.35 -6.69 -6.20
C ALA A 170 16.70 -7.95 -5.61
N TYR A 171 17.38 -8.65 -4.69
CA TYR A 171 16.86 -9.76 -3.87
C TYR A 171 17.28 -9.65 -2.39
N SER A 172 17.42 -8.42 -1.90
CA SER A 172 17.73 -8.13 -0.50
C SER A 172 16.46 -7.96 0.32
N LEU A 173 16.58 -8.11 1.64
CA LEU A 173 15.51 -7.75 2.56
C LEU A 173 15.18 -6.26 2.43
N THR A 174 16.17 -5.39 2.20
CA THR A 174 15.97 -3.95 1.98
C THR A 174 15.07 -3.65 0.79
N SER A 175 15.25 -4.35 -0.34
CA SER A 175 14.39 -4.14 -1.51
C SER A 175 12.95 -4.56 -1.27
N TYR A 176 12.72 -5.63 -0.52
CA TYR A 176 11.38 -6.00 -0.06
C TYR A 176 10.75 -4.89 0.80
N MET A 177 11.49 -4.34 1.76
CA MET A 177 10.99 -3.25 2.59
C MET A 177 10.64 -2.00 1.76
N VAL A 178 11.41 -1.70 0.72
CA VAL A 178 11.18 -0.56 -0.19
C VAL A 178 9.95 -0.77 -1.08
N GLU A 179 9.72 -2.01 -1.51
CA GLU A 179 8.52 -2.41 -2.23
C GLU A 179 7.27 -2.15 -1.39
N GLU A 180 7.23 -2.73 -0.19
CA GLU A 180 6.14 -2.58 0.77
C GLU A 180 5.92 -1.11 1.16
N HIS A 181 7.01 -0.38 1.45
CA HIS A 181 6.96 1.06 1.71
C HIS A 181 6.26 1.81 0.57
N SER A 182 6.62 1.50 -0.68
CA SER A 182 6.05 2.17 -1.86
C SER A 182 4.57 1.83 -2.03
N ALA A 183 4.20 0.56 -1.80
CA ALA A 183 2.81 0.12 -1.85
C ALA A 183 1.95 0.84 -0.79
N TYR A 184 2.39 0.88 0.47
CA TYR A 184 1.71 1.61 1.53
C TYR A 184 1.69 3.13 1.30
N SER A 185 2.74 3.72 0.72
CA SER A 185 2.78 5.14 0.38
C SER A 185 1.75 5.51 -0.70
N ALA A 186 1.66 4.68 -1.76
CA ALA A 186 0.66 4.84 -2.81
C ALA A 186 -0.77 4.68 -2.26
N GLU A 187 -0.97 3.67 -1.40
CA GLU A 187 -2.23 3.44 -0.72
C GLU A 187 -2.64 4.64 0.16
N MET A 188 -1.69 5.19 0.94
CA MET A 188 -1.93 6.36 1.78
C MET A 188 -2.37 7.58 0.95
N ALA A 189 -1.70 7.84 -0.18
CA ALA A 189 -2.04 8.94 -1.08
C ALA A 189 -3.43 8.76 -1.72
N ASP A 190 -3.77 7.55 -2.16
CA ASP A 190 -5.08 7.26 -2.76
C ASP A 190 -6.21 7.35 -1.73
N THR A 191 -5.97 6.84 -0.52
CA THR A 191 -6.92 6.92 0.60
C THR A 191 -7.20 8.38 0.97
N LEU A 192 -6.14 9.21 1.04
CA LEU A 192 -6.28 10.64 1.30
C LEU A 192 -7.12 11.33 0.22
N LYS A 193 -6.83 11.06 -1.05
CA LYS A 193 -7.61 11.59 -2.18
C LYS A 193 -9.09 11.20 -2.10
N LYS A 194 -9.39 9.96 -1.73
CA LYS A 194 -10.78 9.49 -1.53
C LYS A 194 -11.47 10.20 -0.37
N LEU A 195 -10.77 10.40 0.75
CA LEU A 195 -11.27 11.16 1.89
C LEU A 195 -11.56 12.63 1.51
N GLU A 196 -10.68 13.28 0.74
CA GLU A 196 -10.89 14.64 0.21
C GLU A 196 -12.08 14.74 -0.75
N GLN A 197 -12.35 13.68 -1.52
CA GLN A 197 -13.54 13.62 -2.38
C GLN A 197 -14.82 13.45 -1.56
N LEU A 198 -14.77 12.61 -0.51
CA LEU A 198 -15.91 12.38 0.39
C LEU A 198 -16.21 13.63 1.22
N SER A 199 -15.21 14.36 1.67
CA SER A 199 -15.41 15.57 2.49
C SER A 199 -16.19 16.68 1.78
N LYS A 200 -16.24 16.66 0.44
CA LYS A 200 -17.00 17.63 -0.36
C LYS A 200 -18.50 17.33 -0.40
N ARG A 201 -18.93 16.12 -0.05
CA ARG A 201 -20.32 15.65 -0.20
C ARG A 201 -20.92 14.98 1.04
N CYS A 202 -20.09 14.55 1.98
CA CYS A 202 -20.53 13.89 3.20
C CYS A 202 -20.71 14.90 4.34
N PRO A 203 -21.50 14.58 5.38
CA PRO A 203 -21.61 15.41 6.57
C PRO A 203 -20.22 15.74 7.11
N SER A 204 -20.03 16.95 7.63
CA SER A 204 -18.71 17.44 8.00
C SER A 204 -18.20 16.89 9.33
N ALA A 205 -19.08 16.40 10.20
CA ALA A 205 -18.74 15.87 11.53
C ALA A 205 -17.59 14.82 11.56
N PRO A 206 -17.47 13.86 10.62
CA PRO A 206 -16.34 12.92 10.56
C PRO A 206 -15.02 13.56 10.08
N PHE A 207 -15.09 14.74 9.45
CA PHE A 207 -13.94 15.45 8.88
C PHE A 207 -13.56 16.70 9.66
N GLU A 208 -14.32 17.06 10.69
CA GLU A 208 -14.13 18.31 11.42
C GLU A 208 -13.41 18.07 12.74
N ARG A 209 -12.34 18.84 12.96
CA ARG A 209 -11.74 19.01 14.28
C ARG A 209 -12.02 20.40 14.79
N LYS A 210 -12.51 20.50 16.02
CA LYS A 210 -12.59 21.77 16.74
C LYS A 210 -11.16 22.25 17.05
N THR A 211 -10.80 23.41 16.52
CA THR A 211 -9.53 24.10 16.84
C THR A 211 -9.82 25.39 17.61
N PRO A 212 -8.82 26.00 18.28
CA PRO A 212 -8.98 27.33 18.88
C PRO A 212 -9.41 28.43 17.91
N LYS A 213 -9.27 28.21 16.59
CA LYS A 213 -9.60 29.15 15.51
C LYS A 213 -10.90 28.79 14.76
N GLY A 214 -11.67 27.81 15.23
CA GLY A 214 -12.90 27.34 14.58
C GLY A 214 -12.82 25.87 14.14
N MET A 215 -13.83 25.44 13.39
CA MET A 215 -13.87 24.09 12.80
C MET A 215 -12.99 24.07 11.56
N VAL A 216 -12.07 23.11 11.49
CA VAL A 216 -11.18 22.93 10.33
C VAL A 216 -11.40 21.53 9.78
N LEU A 217 -11.43 21.41 8.45
CA LEU A 217 -11.31 20.13 7.77
C LEU A 217 -9.99 19.49 8.21
N SER A 218 -10.08 18.51 9.09
CA SER A 218 -8.95 17.80 9.65
C SER A 218 -9.40 16.37 9.78
N LEU A 219 -8.80 15.50 8.98
CA LEU A 219 -8.74 14.08 9.32
C LEU A 219 -8.34 14.00 10.80
N THR A 220 -9.08 13.23 11.61
CA THR A 220 -8.73 13.03 13.02
C THR A 220 -7.26 12.60 13.06
N HIS A 221 -6.51 13.17 14.01
CA HIS A 221 -5.09 12.87 14.14
C HIS A 221 -4.92 11.36 14.22
N CYS A 222 -4.16 10.78 13.28
CA CYS A 222 -3.80 9.38 13.41
C CYS A 222 -3.03 9.22 14.71
N PRO A 223 -3.45 8.30 15.58
CA PRO A 223 -2.74 8.08 16.83
C PRO A 223 -1.27 7.80 16.54
N SER A 224 -0.39 8.37 17.37
CA SER A 224 1.04 8.16 17.20
C SER A 224 1.35 6.70 17.56
N PRO A 225 2.10 5.95 16.74
CA PRO A 225 2.60 4.64 17.14
C PRO A 225 3.67 4.72 18.25
N ASP A 226 4.01 5.94 18.71
CA ASP A 226 5.05 6.22 19.71
C ASP A 226 4.53 6.93 20.98
N PRO A 227 3.55 6.40 21.73
CA PRO A 227 3.38 6.78 23.13
C PRO A 227 4.55 6.13 23.90
N GLU A 228 5.21 6.87 24.80
CA GLU A 228 6.33 6.40 25.64
C GLU A 228 6.15 5.00 26.27
N GLY A 229 4.90 4.56 26.48
CA GLY A 229 4.55 3.22 26.97
C GLY A 229 4.81 2.07 25.97
N TYR A 230 4.72 2.30 24.66
CA TYR A 230 4.78 1.23 23.65
C TYR A 230 6.19 0.90 23.17
N ARG A 231 7.15 1.85 23.22
CA ARG A 231 8.58 1.54 23.05
C ARG A 231 9.07 0.45 24.02
N LYS A 232 8.41 0.30 25.18
CA LYS A 232 8.73 -0.74 26.15
C LYS A 232 8.12 -2.11 25.81
N GLN A 233 7.11 -2.18 24.94
CA GLN A 233 6.37 -3.42 24.64
C GLN A 233 6.62 -4.00 23.25
N ARG A 234 7.18 -3.22 22.31
CA ARG A 234 7.58 -3.72 20.98
C ARG A 234 8.50 -4.95 21.10
N GLN A 235 8.24 -6.00 20.34
CA GLN A 235 9.20 -7.10 20.23
C GLN A 235 10.31 -6.72 19.25
N CYS A 236 9.99 -5.88 18.25
CA CYS A 236 10.91 -5.35 17.27
C CYS A 236 11.79 -4.17 17.79
N LYS A 237 12.50 -4.37 18.90
CA LYS A 237 13.46 -3.37 19.42
C LYS A 237 14.90 -3.58 18.94
N ARG A 238 15.20 -4.79 18.47
CA ARG A 238 16.57 -5.22 18.11
C ARG A 238 16.92 -4.95 16.64
N LEU A 239 15.90 -4.70 15.82
CA LEU A 239 16.01 -4.15 14.47
C LEU A 239 15.82 -2.64 14.59
#